data_AF-A0A968JGI4-F1
#
_entry.id   AF-A0A968JGI4-F1
#
_cell.length_a   1.000
_cell.length_b   1.000
_cell.length_c   1.000
_cell.angle_alpha   90.00
_cell.angle_beta   90.00
_cell.angle_gamma   90.00
#
_symmetry.space_group_name_H-M   'P 1'
#
loop_
_entity.id
_entity.type
_entity.pdbx_description
1 polymer ?
#
loop_
_entity_poly.entity_id
_entity_poly.type
_entity_poly.pdbx_seq_one_letter_code
_entity_poly.pdbx_strand_id
1 'polypeptide(L)' 'MNAVTIDTSTDRFIVSIDKSLMSRDTFLEFVQGLRLEALAQKVDFGEEIEQIGKEIKSNWWLANKDRFIPKSEQ' A
#
# COMPACT_ATOMS: atom_id res chain seq x y z
N MET A 1 6.96 31.12 19.01
CA MET A 1 6.85 30.63 17.62
C MET A 1 6.21 29.26 17.68
N ASN A 2 5.20 28.99 16.85
CA ASN A 2 4.50 27.71 16.90
C ASN A 2 5.40 26.61 16.34
N ALA A 3 5.53 25.53 17.10
CA ALA A 3 6.40 24.38 16.82
C ALA A 3 6.10 23.73 15.45
N VAL A 4 4.83 23.73 15.05
CA VAL A 4 4.37 23.30 13.74
C VAL A 4 3.34 24.31 13.26
N THR A 5 3.42 24.71 12.00
CA THR A 5 2.38 25.50 11.33
C THR A 5 1.91 24.78 10.07
N ILE A 6 0.61 24.87 9.81
CA ILE A 6 -0.02 24.28 8.63
C ILE A 6 -0.77 25.41 7.94
N ASP A 7 -0.35 25.70 6.72
CA ASP A 7 -1.04 26.61 5.82
C ASP A 7 -1.71 25.80 4.71
N THR A 8 -2.93 26.19 4.36
CA THR A 8 -3.73 25.49 3.34
C THR A 8 -3.99 26.42 2.17
N SER A 9 -3.62 25.97 0.97
CA SER A 9 -4.00 26.55 -0.32
C SER A 9 -5.09 25.69 -0.96
N THR A 10 -5.68 26.17 -2.04
CA THR A 10 -6.70 25.45 -2.82
C THR A 10 -6.20 24.10 -3.35
N ASP A 11 -4.89 23.94 -3.58
CA ASP A 11 -4.27 22.79 -4.23
C ASP A 11 -3.24 22.03 -3.37
N ARG A 12 -2.87 22.55 -2.20
CA ARG A 12 -1.79 21.98 -1.38
C ARG A 12 -1.87 22.36 0.10
N PHE A 13 -1.30 21.51 0.93
CA PHE A 13 -0.96 21.81 2.31
C PHE A 13 0.53 22.17 2.40
N ILE A 14 0.86 23.25 3.10
CA ILE A 14 2.22 23.67 3.42
C ILE A 14 2.42 23.44 4.91
N VAL A 15 3.27 22.47 5.25
CA VAL A 15 3.59 22.14 6.64
C VAL A 15 4.99 22.67 6.93
N SER A 16 5.11 23.58 7.90
CA SER A 16 6.40 24.06 8.39
C SER A 16 6.66 23.51 9.79
N ILE A 17 7.81 22.86 9.96
CA ILE A 17 8.22 22.20 11.20
C ILE A 17 9.57 22.77 11.61
N ASP A 18 9.70 23.19 12.87
CA ASP A 18 10.98 23.60 13.42
C ASP A 18 11.94 22.39 13.48
N LYS A 19 13.16 22.56 12.95
CA LYS A 19 14.19 21.51 12.92
C LYS A 19 14.57 21.00 14.30
N SER A 20 14.36 21.79 15.35
CA SER A 20 14.66 21.39 16.73
C SER A 20 13.73 20.29 17.27
N LEU A 21 12.59 20.05 16.61
CA LEU A 21 11.57 19.13 17.09
C LEU A 21 11.74 17.69 16.62
N MET A 22 12.50 17.47 15.54
CA MET A 22 12.70 16.14 15.00
C MET A 22 14.06 15.98 14.34
N SER A 23 14.59 14.76 14.48
CA SER A 23 15.79 14.37 13.75
C SER A 23 15.51 14.31 12.25
N ARG A 24 16.59 14.38 11.45
CA ARG A 24 16.50 14.22 10.01
C ARG A 24 15.87 12.88 9.61
N ASP A 25 16.19 11.82 10.34
CA ASP A 25 15.73 10.47 10.04
C ASP A 25 14.22 10.36 10.29
N THR A 26 13.74 10.89 11.41
CA THR A 26 12.30 10.96 11.73
C THR A 26 11.53 11.77 10.68
N PHE A 27 12.11 12.88 10.18
CA PHE A 27 11.47 13.66 9.11
C PHE A 27 11.39 12.87 7.79
N LEU A 28 12.43 12.11 7.45
CA LEU A 28 12.45 11.28 6.26
C LEU A 28 11.40 10.16 6.33
N GLU A 29 11.27 9.50 7.48
CA GLU A 29 10.24 8.49 7.74
C GLU A 29 8.83 9.08 7.59
N PHE A 30 8.59 10.27 8.15
CA PHE A 30 7.32 10.97 8.00
C PHE A 30 6.96 11.24 6.52
N VAL A 31 7.91 11.75 5.74
CA VAL A 31 7.70 12.00 4.30
C VAL A 31 7.46 10.70 3.53
N GLN A 32 8.14 9.61 3.90
CA GLN A 32 7.91 8.29 3.31
C GLN A 32 6.52 7.75 3.64
N GLY A 33 6.05 7.93 4.88
CA GLY A 33 4.69 7.55 5.29
C GLY A 33 3.62 8.25 4.45
N LEU A 34 3.76 9.57 4.22
CA LEU A 34 2.85 10.33 3.36
C LEU A 34 2.83 9.80 1.92
N ARG A 35 3.99 9.42 1.39
CA ARG A 35 4.07 8.81 0.04
C ARG A 35 3.39 7.44 0.00
N LEU A 36 3.60 6.64 1.04
CA LEU A 36 3.01 5.32 1.15
C LEU A 36 1.48 5.41 1.22
N GLU A 37 0.92 6.30 2.04
CA GLU A 37 -0.53 6.51 2.08
C GLU A 37 -1.08 6.99 0.74
N ALA A 38 -0.41 7.93 0.07
CA ALA A 38 -0.85 8.40 -1.25
C ALA A 38 -0.81 7.28 -2.30
N LEU A 39 0.14 6.35 -2.19
CA LEU A 39 0.19 5.16 -3.04
C LEU A 39 -0.88 4.15 -2.64
N ALA A 40 -1.06 3.88 -1.35
CA ALA A 40 -2.07 2.95 -0.83
C ALA A 40 -3.49 3.40 -1.19
N GLN A 41 -3.80 4.70 -1.13
CA GLN A 41 -5.08 5.25 -1.59
C GLN A 41 -5.27 5.12 -3.11
N LYS A 42 -4.20 5.22 -3.90
CA LYS A 42 -4.25 4.93 -5.35
C LYS A 42 -4.38 3.44 -5.65
N VAL A 43 -3.94 2.63 -4.69
CA VAL A 43 -3.91 1.18 -4.70
C VAL A 43 -5.11 0.66 -3.89
N ASP A 44 -6.27 1.31 -4.06
CA ASP A 44 -7.56 0.74 -3.69
C ASP A 44 -7.82 -0.46 -4.61
N PHE A 45 -7.12 -1.55 -4.33
CA PHE A 45 -7.27 -2.83 -4.95
C PHE A 45 -8.67 -3.33 -4.59
N GLY A 46 -9.64 -2.99 -5.44
CA GLY A 46 -11.00 -3.48 -5.31
C GLY A 46 -11.08 -5.00 -5.35
N GLU A 47 -12.29 -5.55 -5.25
CA GLU A 47 -12.57 -7.00 -5.34
C GLU A 47 -11.89 -7.68 -6.55
N GLU A 48 -11.53 -6.91 -7.58
CA GLU A 48 -10.74 -7.35 -8.74
C GLU A 48 -9.43 -8.06 -8.37
N ILE A 49 -8.71 -7.63 -7.32
CA ILE A 49 -7.48 -8.32 -6.89
C ILE A 49 -7.79 -9.67 -6.26
N GLU A 50 -8.87 -9.77 -5.50
CA GLU A 50 -9.31 -11.05 -4.95
C GLU A 50 -9.71 -12.00 -6.09
N GLN A 51 -10.38 -11.47 -7.11
CA GLN A 51 -10.77 -12.22 -8.30
C GLN A 51 -9.55 -12.72 -9.07
N ILE A 52 -8.53 -11.88 -9.30
CA ILE A 52 -7.25 -12.29 -9.90
C ILE A 52 -6.58 -13.39 -9.07
N GLY A 53 -6.58 -13.25 -7.74
CA GLY A 53 -6.04 -14.28 -6.85
C GLY A 53 -6.78 -15.62 -6.94
N LYS A 54 -8.11 -15.59 -7.07
CA LYS A 54 -8.94 -16.79 -7.28
C LYS A 54 -8.66 -17.44 -8.63
N GLU A 55 -8.54 -16.65 -9.69
CA GLU A 55 -8.23 -17.14 -11.04
C GLU A 55 -6.85 -17.80 -11.11
N ILE A 56 -5.83 -17.16 -10.53
CA ILE A 56 -4.46 -17.73 -10.47
C ILE A 56 -4.48 -19.09 -9.76
N LYS A 57 -5.15 -19.18 -8.60
CA LYS A 57 -5.25 -20.44 -7.84
C LYS A 57 -6.03 -21.50 -8.60
N SER A 58 -7.16 -21.14 -9.20
CA SER A 58 -8.01 -22.05 -9.97
C SER A 58 -7.24 -22.62 -11.18
N ASN A 59 -6.60 -21.75 -11.96
CA ASN A 59 -5.83 -22.13 -13.13
C ASN A 59 -4.63 -23.00 -12.76
N TRP A 60 -3.92 -22.66 -11.68
CA TRP A 60 -2.83 -23.48 -11.19
C TRP A 60 -3.31 -24.86 -10.73
N TRP A 61 -4.41 -24.91 -9.98
CA TRP A 61 -4.97 -26.17 -9.51
C TRP A 61 -5.41 -27.07 -10.67
N LEU A 62 -6.13 -26.54 -11.66
CA LEU A 62 -6.51 -27.28 -12.86
C LEU A 62 -5.31 -27.87 -13.59
N ALA A 63 -4.21 -27.12 -13.71
CA ALA A 63 -3.02 -27.57 -14.40
C ALA A 63 -2.18 -28.59 -13.60
N ASN A 64 -2.31 -28.64 -12.27
CA ASN A 64 -1.41 -29.41 -11.41
C ASN A 64 -2.10 -30.49 -10.56
N LYS A 65 -3.44 -30.54 -10.49
CA LYS A 65 -4.20 -31.48 -9.63
C LYS A 65 -3.80 -32.93 -9.87
N ASP A 66 -3.58 -33.32 -11.13
CA ASP A 66 -3.18 -34.68 -11.52
C ASP A 66 -1.83 -35.13 -10.91
N ARG A 67 -1.00 -34.17 -10.44
CA ARG A 67 0.26 -34.46 -9.76
C ARG A 67 0.09 -34.81 -8.29
N PHE A 68 -1.04 -34.42 -7.69
CA PHE A 68 -1.29 -34.51 -6.25
C PHE A 68 -2.43 -35.45 -5.91
N ILE A 69 -3.37 -35.68 -6.84
CA ILE A 69 -4.49 -36.61 -6.68
C ILE A 69 -4.49 -37.56 -7.88
N PRO A 70 -4.18 -38.85 -7.70
CA PRO A 70 -4.26 -39.85 -8.77
C PRO A 70 -5.68 -39.88 -9.36
N LYS A 71 -5.80 -40.08 -10.68
CA LYS A 71 -7.11 -40.05 -11.38
C LYS A 71 -8.15 -41.05 -10.85
N SER A 72 -7.72 -42.08 -10.13
CA SER A 72 -8.59 -43.05 -9.47
C SER A 72 -9.27 -42.52 -8.20
N GLU A 73 -8.77 -41.43 -7.62
CA GLU A 73 -9.23 -40.83 -6.35
C GLU A 73 -9.78 -39.41 -6.53
N GLN A 74 -9.90 -38.94 -7.77
CA GLN A 74 -10.49 -37.63 -8.12
C GLN A 74 -12.01 -37.71 -8.29
#